data_AF-A0A2B8BGZ7-F1
#
_entry.id   AF-A0A2B8BGZ7-F1
#
_cell.length_a   1.000
_cell.length_b   1.000
_cell.length_c   1.000
_cell.angle_alpha   90.00
_cell.angle_beta   90.00
_cell.angle_gamma   90.00
#
_symmetry.space_group_name_H-M   'P 1'
#
loop_
_entity.id
_entity.type
_entity.pdbx_description
1 polymer ?
#
loop_
_entity_poly.entity_id
_entity_poly.type
_entity_poly.pdbx_seq_one_letter_code
_entity_poly.pdbx_strand_id
1 'polypeptide(L)'
;MASQIEVGRHLDLSDRSVRELLTRGILPPARRGEHDLDACRIAYLRHMRAVAAGRTLGPAGDDLTTERARLAREQADAVAIRNAVSRRELLRRVDVSRAVVGAFNIVRDRLSALPARLAGTLAASTEPADVRARLETAIGDVLAELAETRVVTVEEPADAA
;
A
#
# COMPACT_ATOMS: atom_id res chain seq x y z
N MET A 1 -26.87 -45.55 25.61
CA MET A 1 -27.10 -44.16 26.06
C MET A 1 -26.02 -43.83 27.06
N ALA A 2 -25.43 -42.63 27.01
CA ALA A 2 -24.14 -42.35 27.64
C ALA A 2 -24.15 -41.13 28.56
N SER A 3 -23.33 -41.19 29.60
CA SER A 3 -22.98 -40.10 30.50
C SER A 3 -22.00 -39.11 29.84
N GLN A 4 -21.87 -37.91 30.41
CA GLN A 4 -20.88 -36.92 29.93
C GLN A 4 -19.43 -37.43 29.98
N ILE A 5 -19.12 -38.28 30.97
CA ILE A 5 -17.80 -38.90 31.12
C ILE A 5 -17.54 -39.87 29.95
N GLU A 6 -18.54 -40.65 29.56
CA GLU A 6 -18.43 -41.58 28.43
C GLU A 6 -18.35 -40.83 27.10
N VAL A 7 -19.07 -39.72 26.94
CA VAL A 7 -18.90 -38.82 25.79
C VAL A 7 -17.49 -38.25 25.75
N GLY A 8 -16.96 -37.80 26.89
CA GLY A 8 -15.59 -37.29 27.02
C GLY A 8 -14.56 -38.32 26.57
N ARG A 9 -14.61 -39.55 27.12
CA ARG A 9 -13.72 -40.64 26.69
C ARG A 9 -13.86 -40.98 25.21
N HIS A 10 -15.09 -41.00 24.69
CA HIS A 10 -15.32 -41.36 23.29
C HIS A 10 -14.76 -40.34 22.30
N LEU A 11 -14.76 -39.05 22.67
CA LEU A 11 -14.27 -37.96 21.84
C LEU A 11 -12.83 -37.53 22.18
N ASP A 12 -12.18 -38.21 23.12
CA ASP A 12 -10.87 -37.84 23.67
C ASP A 12 -10.84 -36.42 24.26
N LEU A 13 -11.84 -36.10 25.08
CA LEU A 13 -12.06 -34.80 25.70
C LEU A 13 -12.18 -34.90 27.22
N SER A 14 -11.77 -33.83 27.91
CA SER A 14 -12.04 -33.69 29.33
C SER A 14 -13.53 -33.41 29.59
N ASP A 15 -14.04 -33.79 30.77
CA ASP A 15 -15.40 -33.46 31.20
C ASP A 15 -15.69 -31.95 31.16
N ARG A 16 -14.68 -31.13 31.46
CA ARG A 16 -14.79 -29.67 31.36
C ARG A 16 -15.04 -29.25 29.91
N SER A 17 -14.29 -29.81 28.96
CA SER A 17 -14.44 -29.53 27.53
C SER A 17 -15.80 -29.98 27.01
N VAL A 18 -16.31 -31.13 27.44
CA VAL A 18 -17.66 -31.61 27.09
C VAL A 18 -18.73 -30.64 27.58
N ARG A 19 -18.64 -30.16 28.83
CA ARG A 19 -19.58 -29.16 29.37
C ARG A 19 -19.53 -27.85 28.58
N GLU A 20 -18.33 -27.36 28.26
CA GLU A 20 -18.18 -26.14 27.47
C GLU A 20 -18.82 -26.26 26.09
N LEU A 21 -18.61 -27.37 25.40
CA LEU A 21 -19.20 -27.63 24.08
C LEU A 21 -20.73 -27.77 24.14
N LEU A 22 -21.28 -28.31 25.24
CA LEU A 22 -22.72 -28.33 25.49
C LEU A 22 -23.28 -26.91 25.73
N THR A 23 -22.61 -26.11 26.58
CA THR A 23 -23.00 -24.71 26.84
C THR A 23 -22.97 -23.86 25.58
N ARG A 24 -21.99 -24.10 24.70
CA ARG A 24 -21.86 -23.41 23.40
C ARG A 24 -22.82 -23.94 22.33
N GLY A 25 -23.63 -24.95 22.64
CA GLY A 25 -24.58 -25.56 21.69
C GLY A 25 -23.93 -26.34 20.55
N ILE A 26 -22.65 -26.69 20.68
CA ILE A 26 -21.91 -27.46 19.67
C ILE A 26 -22.26 -28.95 19.78
N LEU A 27 -22.36 -29.48 20.99
CA LEU A 27 -22.87 -30.83 21.25
C LEU A 27 -24.38 -30.79 21.50
N PRO A 28 -25.14 -31.80 21.03
CA PRO A 28 -26.57 -31.87 21.29
C PRO A 28 -26.86 -32.08 22.79
N PRO A 29 -27.90 -31.45 23.34
CA PRO A 29 -28.27 -31.62 24.74
C PRO A 29 -28.74 -33.05 25.03
N ALA A 30 -28.56 -33.49 26.27
CA ALA A 30 -29.08 -34.78 26.73
C ALA A 30 -30.61 -34.81 26.67
N ARG A 31 -31.18 -35.95 26.30
CA ARG A 31 -32.62 -36.21 26.44
C ARG A 31 -32.81 -37.09 27.67
N ARG A 32 -33.63 -36.64 28.64
CA ARG A 32 -33.88 -37.33 29.92
C ARG A 32 -32.59 -37.67 30.71
N GLY A 33 -31.57 -36.80 30.62
CA GLY A 33 -30.31 -36.97 31.34
C GLY A 33 -29.28 -37.86 30.63
N GLU A 34 -29.60 -38.36 29.43
CA GLU A 34 -28.71 -39.26 28.68
C GLU A 34 -28.32 -38.68 27.32
N HIS A 35 -27.05 -38.86 26.94
CA HIS A 35 -26.50 -38.41 25.67
C HIS A 35 -26.48 -39.54 24.63
N ASP A 36 -26.73 -39.16 23.38
CA ASP A 36 -26.52 -40.01 22.21
C ASP A 36 -25.08 -39.83 21.72
N LEU A 37 -24.27 -40.89 21.84
CA LEU A 37 -22.86 -40.88 21.47
C LEU A 37 -22.65 -40.62 19.98
N ASP A 38 -23.49 -41.18 19.12
CA ASP A 38 -23.36 -41.00 17.67
C ASP A 38 -23.68 -39.58 17.27
N ALA A 39 -24.75 -39.02 17.84
CA ALA A 39 -25.11 -37.62 17.63
C ALA A 39 -24.00 -36.67 18.12
N CYS A 40 -23.44 -36.91 19.31
CA CYS A 40 -22.32 -36.14 19.85
C CYS A 40 -21.07 -36.23 18.97
N ARG A 41 -20.71 -37.44 18.51
CA ARG A 41 -19.57 -37.67 17.61
C ARG A 41 -19.74 -36.94 16.28
N ILE A 42 -20.89 -37.06 15.65
CA ILE A 42 -21.17 -36.40 14.36
C ILE A 42 -21.11 -34.87 14.52
N ALA A 43 -21.71 -34.33 15.59
CA ALA A 43 -21.69 -32.91 15.87
C ALA A 43 -20.27 -32.38 16.08
N TYR A 44 -19.45 -33.09 16.88
CA TYR A 44 -18.06 -32.73 17.13
C TYR A 44 -17.20 -32.80 15.86
N LEU A 45 -17.32 -33.86 15.05
CA LEU A 45 -16.60 -33.97 13.77
C LEU A 45 -16.97 -32.85 12.79
N ARG A 46 -18.25 -32.48 12.72
CA ARG A 46 -18.71 -31.35 11.90
C ARG A 46 -18.12 -30.03 12.39
N HIS A 47 -18.08 -29.82 13.71
CA HIS A 47 -17.45 -28.65 14.31
C HIS A 47 -15.96 -28.58 13.97
N MET A 48 -15.21 -29.67 14.16
CA MET A 48 -13.78 -29.72 13.82
C MET A 48 -13.52 -29.46 12.34
N ARG A 49 -14.35 -30.02 11.44
CA ARG A 49 -14.25 -29.75 10.00
C ARG A 49 -14.55 -28.29 9.66
N ALA A 50 -15.49 -27.66 10.35
CA ALA A 50 -15.81 -26.25 10.16
C ALA A 50 -14.65 -25.35 10.63
N VAL A 51 -14.09 -25.62 11.82
CA VAL A 51 -12.92 -24.93 12.36
C VAL A 51 -11.70 -25.09 11.44
N ALA A 52 -11.41 -26.32 10.99
CA ALA A 52 -10.29 -26.59 10.09
C ALA A 52 -10.46 -25.89 8.72
N ALA A 53 -11.69 -25.73 8.25
CA ALA A 53 -11.98 -24.99 7.02
C ALA A 53 -12.04 -23.46 7.22
N GLY A 54 -11.65 -22.94 8.39
CA GLY A 54 -11.72 -21.50 8.71
C GLY A 54 -13.14 -20.96 8.85
N ARG A 55 -14.17 -21.83 8.83
CA ARG A 55 -15.57 -21.50 9.09
C ARG A 55 -15.83 -21.71 10.57
N THR A 56 -15.25 -20.86 11.40
CA THR A 56 -15.62 -20.79 12.82
C THR A 56 -17.09 -20.36 12.91
N LEU A 57 -18.00 -21.33 13.03
CA LEU A 57 -19.44 -21.12 13.13
C LEU A 57 -19.73 -20.45 14.49
N GLY A 58 -19.83 -19.12 14.49
CA GLY A 58 -20.10 -18.30 15.68
C GLY A 58 -19.65 -16.85 15.49
N PRO A 59 -20.18 -15.89 16.28
CA PRO A 59 -19.97 -14.46 16.07
C PRO A 59 -18.50 -14.02 16.11
N ALA A 60 -17.65 -14.68 16.90
CA ALA A 60 -16.22 -14.38 16.96
C ALA A 60 -15.41 -14.92 15.75
N GLY A 61 -15.98 -15.84 14.99
CA GLY A 61 -15.33 -16.50 13.87
C GLY A 61 -15.49 -15.80 12.53
N ASP A 62 -16.70 -15.29 12.28
CA ASP A 62 -17.00 -14.44 11.14
C ASP A 62 -16.29 -13.09 11.24
N ASP A 63 -16.04 -12.61 12.47
CA ASP A 63 -15.27 -11.38 12.72
C ASP A 63 -13.80 -11.53 12.31
N LEU A 64 -13.17 -12.66 12.67
CA LEU A 64 -11.76 -12.92 12.31
C LEU A 64 -11.53 -13.09 10.81
N THR A 65 -12.45 -13.74 10.09
CA THR A 65 -12.34 -13.89 8.64
C THR A 65 -12.56 -12.56 7.92
N THR A 66 -13.50 -11.75 8.42
CA THR A 66 -13.77 -10.39 7.90
C THR A 66 -12.57 -9.47 8.11
N GLU A 67 -11.99 -9.45 9.31
CA GLU A 67 -10.80 -8.63 9.61
C GLU A 67 -9.56 -9.09 8.80
N ARG A 68 -9.40 -10.40 8.59
CA ARG A 68 -8.34 -10.92 7.70
C ARG A 68 -8.54 -10.50 6.25
N ALA A 69 -9.77 -10.52 5.75
CA ALA A 69 -10.08 -10.06 4.39
C ALA A 69 -9.80 -8.56 4.25
N ARG A 70 -10.12 -7.76 5.27
CA ARG A 70 -9.80 -6.33 5.32
C ARG A 70 -8.28 -6.10 5.30
N LEU A 71 -7.52 -6.80 6.13
CA LEU A 71 -6.06 -6.70 6.13
C LEU A 71 -5.45 -7.10 4.78
N ALA A 72 -5.94 -8.19 4.17
CA ALA A 72 -5.46 -8.63 2.85
C ALA A 72 -5.73 -7.59 1.76
N ARG A 73 -6.87 -6.89 1.82
CA ARG A 73 -7.19 -5.78 0.92
C ARG A 73 -6.21 -4.61 1.09
N GLU A 74 -5.96 -4.17 2.32
CA GLU A 74 -4.99 -3.10 2.59
C GLU A 74 -3.57 -3.49 2.15
N GLN A 75 -3.18 -4.75 2.32
CA GLN A 75 -1.89 -5.27 1.83
C GLN A 75 -1.81 -5.28 0.30
N ALA A 76 -2.89 -5.67 -0.38
CA ALA A 76 -2.97 -5.64 -1.84
C ALA A 76 -2.85 -4.19 -2.37
N ASP A 77 -3.52 -3.24 -1.73
CA ASP A 77 -3.46 -1.82 -2.07
C ASP A 77 -2.04 -1.27 -1.86
N ALA A 78 -1.36 -1.63 -0.77
CA ALA A 78 0.03 -1.25 -0.52
C ALA A 78 1.00 -1.81 -1.59
N VAL A 79 0.77 -3.04 -2.07
CA VAL A 79 1.54 -3.62 -3.18
C VAL A 79 1.25 -2.88 -4.49
N ALA A 80 -0.02 -2.57 -4.77
CA ALA A 80 -0.42 -1.82 -5.95
C ALA A 80 0.24 -0.43 -6.01
N ILE A 81 0.28 0.29 -4.89
CA ILE A 81 0.95 1.60 -4.79
C ILE A 81 2.45 1.45 -5.03
N ARG A 82 3.12 0.45 -4.42
CA ARG A 82 4.55 0.21 -4.66
C ARG A 82 4.85 -0.10 -6.13
N ASN A 83 4.01 -0.90 -6.78
CA ASN A 83 4.12 -1.19 -8.21
C ASN A 83 3.90 0.07 -9.07
N ALA A 84 2.94 0.93 -8.71
CA ALA A 84 2.71 2.17 -9.42
C ALA A 84 3.90 3.15 -9.27
N VAL A 85 4.52 3.22 -8.08
CA VAL A 85 5.77 3.95 -7.88
C VAL A 85 6.91 3.37 -8.73
N SER A 86 7.09 2.04 -8.74
CA SER A 86 8.16 1.40 -9.54
C SER A 86 7.97 1.59 -11.05
N ARG A 87 6.72 1.67 -11.52
CA ARG A 87 6.36 2.03 -12.91
C ARG A 87 6.42 3.53 -13.20
N ARG A 88 6.79 4.37 -12.22
CA ARG A 88 6.85 5.84 -12.32
C ARG A 88 5.49 6.51 -12.61
N GLU A 89 4.40 5.86 -12.22
CA GLU A 89 3.03 6.40 -12.34
C GLU A 89 2.68 7.34 -11.17
N LEU A 90 3.35 7.20 -10.03
CA LEU A 90 3.17 8.04 -8.85
C LEU A 90 4.47 8.77 -8.52
N LEU A 91 4.37 10.10 -8.37
CA LEU A 91 5.48 10.96 -7.98
C LEU A 91 5.19 11.61 -6.63
N ARG A 92 6.21 11.67 -5.77
CA ARG A 92 6.12 12.42 -4.51
C ARG A 92 5.99 13.91 -4.85
N ARG A 93 4.97 14.56 -4.30
CA ARG A 93 4.70 16.00 -4.53
C ARG A 93 5.92 16.88 -4.20
N VAL A 94 6.66 16.54 -3.15
CA VAL A 94 7.87 17.25 -2.72
C VAL A 94 8.95 17.20 -3.80
N ASP A 95 9.16 16.04 -4.40
CA ASP A 95 10.19 15.84 -5.43
C ASP A 95 9.85 16.65 -6.67
N VAL A 96 8.59 16.57 -7.15
CA VAL A 96 8.11 17.38 -8.28
C VAL A 96 8.28 18.87 -8.01
N SER A 97 7.91 19.32 -6.81
CA SER A 97 7.99 20.73 -6.43
C SER A 97 9.44 21.22 -6.42
N ARG A 98 10.37 20.44 -5.85
CA ARG A 98 11.81 20.74 -5.86
C ARG A 98 12.37 20.77 -7.29
N ALA A 99 12.00 19.80 -8.10
CA ALA A 99 12.39 19.71 -9.51
C ALA A 99 11.97 20.95 -10.30
N VAL A 100 10.70 21.36 -10.18
CA VAL A 100 10.15 22.54 -10.86
C VAL A 100 10.79 23.83 -10.38
N VAL A 101 10.96 24.00 -9.06
CA VAL A 101 11.64 25.19 -8.50
C VAL A 101 13.10 25.25 -8.95
N GLY A 102 13.81 24.11 -8.95
CA GLY A 102 15.17 24.01 -9.45
C GLY A 102 15.27 24.43 -10.93
N ALA A 103 14.37 23.92 -11.77
CA ALA A 103 14.31 24.29 -13.18
C ALA A 103 14.10 25.81 -13.36
N PHE A 104 13.15 26.43 -12.64
CA PHE A 104 12.92 27.87 -12.73
C PHE A 104 14.10 28.71 -12.22
N ASN A 105 14.84 28.25 -11.22
CA ASN A 105 16.04 28.94 -10.76
C ASN A 105 17.13 28.95 -11.85
N ILE A 106 17.33 27.82 -12.55
CA ILE A 106 18.27 27.75 -13.69
C ILE A 106 17.86 28.74 -14.77
N VAL A 107 16.57 28.78 -15.13
CA VAL A 107 16.02 29.74 -16.11
C VAL A 107 16.32 31.18 -15.69
N ARG A 108 15.99 31.53 -14.45
CA ARG A 108 16.22 32.87 -13.90
C ARG A 108 17.69 33.26 -14.00
N ASP A 109 18.58 32.41 -13.51
CA ASP A 109 20.01 32.72 -13.43
C ASP A 109 20.60 32.94 -14.84
N ARG A 110 20.18 32.14 -15.83
CA ARG A 110 20.61 32.30 -17.23
C ARG A 110 20.09 33.57 -17.88
N LEU A 111 18.81 33.88 -17.72
CA LEU A 111 18.22 35.11 -18.26
C LEU A 111 18.83 36.36 -17.61
N SER A 112 19.03 36.34 -16.29
CA SER A 112 19.65 37.44 -15.55
C SER A 112 21.12 37.67 -15.91
N ALA A 113 21.82 36.67 -16.45
CA ALA A 113 23.20 36.80 -16.92
C ALA A 113 23.33 37.45 -18.32
N LEU A 114 22.25 37.51 -19.12
CA LEU A 114 22.27 38.04 -20.48
C LEU A 114 22.71 39.52 -20.55
N PRO A 115 22.22 40.45 -19.70
CA PRO A 115 22.62 41.85 -19.78
C PRO A 115 24.12 42.04 -19.59
N ALA A 116 24.72 41.36 -18.60
CA ALA A 116 26.15 41.43 -18.35
C ALA A 116 26.97 40.84 -19.51
N ARG A 117 26.53 39.72 -20.10
CA ARG A 117 27.17 39.11 -21.27
C ARG A 117 27.12 39.98 -22.53
N LEU A 118 26.01 40.68 -22.74
CA LEU A 118 25.75 41.43 -23.97
C LEU A 118 26.12 42.92 -23.86
N ALA A 119 26.28 43.47 -22.66
CA ALA A 119 26.51 44.91 -22.46
C ALA A 119 27.64 45.47 -23.32
N GLY A 120 28.80 44.81 -23.36
CA GLY A 120 29.96 45.28 -24.13
C GLY A 120 29.75 45.23 -25.64
N THR A 121 29.16 44.16 -26.16
CA THR A 121 28.95 43.98 -27.61
C THR A 121 27.81 44.87 -28.12
N LEU A 122 26.76 45.07 -27.32
CA LEU A 122 25.66 45.97 -27.65
C LEU A 122 26.07 47.44 -27.54
N ALA A 123 26.89 47.82 -26.57
CA ALA A 123 27.39 49.19 -26.45
C ALA A 123 28.28 49.62 -27.64
N ALA A 124 28.94 48.66 -28.28
CA ALA A 124 29.77 48.90 -29.46
C ALA A 124 28.99 48.91 -30.78
N SER A 125 27.71 48.49 -30.79
CA SER A 125 26.92 48.35 -32.01
C SER A 125 26.07 49.59 -32.26
N THR A 126 26.16 50.14 -33.48
CA THR A 126 25.42 51.35 -33.90
C THR A 126 24.21 51.02 -34.78
N GLU A 127 24.03 49.76 -35.17
CA GLU A 127 22.97 49.33 -36.07
C GLU A 127 21.87 48.56 -35.30
N PRO A 128 20.61 49.05 -35.31
CA PRO A 128 19.51 48.40 -34.60
C PRO A 128 19.25 46.94 -35.03
N ALA A 129 19.53 46.60 -36.29
CA ALA A 129 19.37 45.25 -36.80
C ALA A 129 20.38 44.27 -36.17
N ASP A 130 21.63 44.67 -35.99
CA ASP A 130 22.67 43.87 -35.34
C ASP A 130 22.37 43.66 -33.85
N VAL A 131 21.94 44.71 -33.15
CA VAL A 131 21.50 44.64 -31.75
C VAL A 131 20.37 43.61 -31.58
N ARG A 132 19.36 43.68 -32.45
CA ARG A 132 18.22 42.76 -32.43
C ARG A 132 18.66 41.32 -32.70
N ALA A 133 19.47 41.09 -33.73
CA ALA A 133 19.96 39.76 -34.08
C ALA A 133 20.72 39.12 -32.91
N ARG A 134 21.60 39.87 -32.24
CA ARG A 134 22.37 39.39 -31.07
C ARG A 134 21.49 39.02 -29.88
N LEU A 135 20.45 39.82 -29.61
CA LEU A 135 19.49 39.53 -28.54
C LEU A 135 18.69 38.26 -28.86
N GLU A 136 18.20 38.13 -30.09
CA GLU A 136 17.45 36.96 -30.54
C GLU A 136 18.31 35.69 -30.47
N THR A 137 19.58 35.74 -30.91
CA THR A 137 20.53 34.63 -30.77
C THR A 137 20.75 34.26 -29.30
N ALA A 138 21.06 35.24 -28.44
CA ALA A 138 21.38 34.96 -27.04
C ALA A 138 20.17 34.39 -26.26
N ILE A 139 18.96 34.87 -26.56
CA ILE A 139 17.72 34.30 -26.01
C ILE A 139 17.51 32.88 -26.56
N GLY A 140 17.71 32.67 -27.86
CA GLY A 140 17.61 31.37 -28.51
C GLY A 140 18.54 30.33 -27.88
N ASP A 141 19.80 30.70 -27.62
CA ASP A 141 20.79 29.82 -26.98
C ASP A 141 20.33 29.40 -25.57
N VAL A 142 19.82 30.36 -24.78
CA VAL A 142 19.31 30.06 -23.43
C VAL A 142 18.08 29.15 -23.50
N LEU A 143 17.16 29.40 -24.43
CA LEU A 143 15.97 28.56 -24.60
C LEU A 143 16.33 27.13 -25.06
N ALA A 144 17.33 26.99 -25.93
CA ALA A 144 17.83 25.68 -26.35
C ALA A 144 18.46 24.91 -25.17
N GLU A 145 19.32 25.58 -24.39
CA GLU A 145 19.93 24.98 -23.19
C GLU A 145 18.87 24.57 -22.15
N LEU A 146 17.80 25.37 -22.00
CA LEU A 146 16.68 25.06 -21.11
C LEU A 146 15.85 23.86 -21.60
N ALA A 147 15.66 23.72 -22.91
CA ALA A 147 14.97 22.57 -23.48
C ALA A 147 15.73 21.25 -23.24
N GLU A 148 17.05 21.32 -23.18
CA GLU A 148 17.92 20.16 -22.92
C GLU A 148 18.10 19.86 -21.42
N THR A 149 17.73 20.81 -20.55
CA THR A 149 17.89 20.66 -19.09
C THR A 149 16.95 19.57 -18.57
N ARG A 150 17.52 18.39 -18.29
CA ARG A 150 16.78 17.28 -17.67
C ARG A 150 16.48 17.61 -16.21
N VAL A 151 15.20 17.75 -15.90
CA VAL A 151 14.70 17.81 -14.54
C VAL A 151 14.76 16.40 -13.95
N VAL A 152 15.92 16.02 -13.43
CA VAL A 152 16.08 14.75 -12.71
C VAL A 152 15.52 14.95 -11.31
N THR A 153 14.43 14.27 -10.98
CA THR A 153 14.00 14.12 -9.58
C THR A 153 15.16 13.48 -8.84
N VAL A 154 15.68 14.13 -7.81
CA VAL A 154 16.71 13.56 -6.94
C VAL A 154 16.13 12.25 -6.40
N GLU A 155 16.58 11.13 -6.96
CA GLU A 155 16.40 9.83 -6.33
C GLU A 155 17.14 9.94 -5.00
N GLU A 156 16.39 10.03 -3.89
CA GLU A 156 16.97 9.73 -2.59
C GLU A 156 17.61 8.34 -2.74
N PRO A 157 18.91 8.18 -2.40
CA PRO A 157 19.52 6.87 -2.42
C PRO A 157 18.61 5.97 -1.58
N ALA A 158 18.18 4.86 -2.20
CA ALA A 158 17.35 3.86 -1.56
C ALA A 158 17.94 3.57 -0.19
N ASP A 159 17.23 4.03 0.85
CA ASP A 159 17.72 3.96 2.22
C ASP A 159 18.01 2.48 2.51
N ALA A 160 19.25 2.23 2.90
CA ALA A 160 19.73 0.94 3.31
C ALA A 160 18.92 0.50 4.55
N ALA A 161 18.04 -0.47 4.38
CA ALA A 161 17.41 -1.22 5.46
C ALA A 161 17.15 -2.66 5.03
#